data_AF-A0A1G4R3B3-F1
#
_entry.id   AF-A0A1G4R3B3-F1
#
_cell.length_a   1.000
_cell.length_b   1.000
_cell.length_c   1.000
_cell.angle_alpha   90.00
_cell.angle_beta   90.00
_cell.angle_gamma   90.00
#
_symmetry.space_group_name_H-M   'P 1'
#
loop_
_entity.id
_entity.type
_entity.pdbx_description
1 polymer ?
#
loop_
_entity_poly.entity_id
_entity_poly.type
_entity_poly.pdbx_seq_one_letter_code
_entity_poly.pdbx_strand_id
1 'polypeptide(L)' 'MRYCATLVREAFGFAPTGPIVLPNRPHAHAAIYFEDPDGNSLEFICPIELGTSPLTQMIYLEEWEKNGSPPNLF' A
#
# COMPACT_ATOMS: atom_id res chain seq x y z
N MET A 1 13.39 27.17 9.90
CA MET A 1 12.55 25.96 9.96
C MET A 1 12.31 25.49 8.54
N ARG A 2 12.90 24.36 8.14
CA ARG A 2 12.60 23.74 6.84
C ARG A 2 11.43 22.79 7.08
N TYR A 3 10.31 23.04 6.42
CA TYR A 3 9.24 22.06 6.32
C TYR A 3 9.78 20.93 5.42
N CYS A 4 10.29 19.85 6.01
CA CYS A 4 10.53 18.60 5.27
C CYS A 4 9.16 17.98 5.04
N ALA A 5 8.55 18.24 3.88
CA ALA A 5 7.33 17.57 3.49
C ALA A 5 7.63 16.08 3.34
N THR A 6 6.97 15.26 4.15
CA THR A 6 6.93 13.81 3.98
C THR A 6 6.18 13.51 2.69
N LEU A 7 6.92 13.27 1.60
CA LEU A 7 6.33 12.97 0.30
C LEU A 7 6.26 11.46 0.12
N VAL A 8 5.08 10.98 -0.28
CA VAL A 8 4.91 9.60 -0.75
C VAL A 8 5.80 9.41 -1.97
N ARG A 9 6.54 8.31 -2.01
CA ARG A 9 7.53 8.01 -3.07
C ARG A 9 7.14 6.79 -3.89
N GLU A 10 7.78 6.67 -5.05
CA GLU A 10 7.73 5.46 -5.86
C GLU A 10 8.28 4.27 -5.07
N ALA A 11 7.61 3.12 -5.17
CA ALA A 11 8.04 1.88 -4.55
C ALA A 11 7.59 0.68 -5.39
N PHE A 12 8.45 -0.34 -5.51
CA PHE A 12 8.17 -1.57 -6.27
C PHE A 12 7.77 -1.33 -7.74
N GLY A 13 8.16 -0.19 -8.33
CA GLY A 13 7.77 0.21 -9.69
C GLY A 13 6.38 0.87 -9.79
N PHE A 14 5.75 1.23 -8.68
CA PHE A 14 4.47 1.92 -8.62
C PHE A 14 4.66 3.40 -8.28
N ALA A 15 4.06 4.28 -9.07
CA ALA A 15 4.06 5.71 -8.82
C ALA A 15 3.29 6.04 -7.53
N PRO A 16 3.63 7.16 -6.84
CA PRO A 16 2.98 7.56 -5.59
C PRO A 16 1.58 8.16 -5.81
N THR A 17 0.77 7.56 -6.68
CA THR A 17 -0.60 7.99 -6.99
C THR A 17 -1.63 7.42 -6.02
N GLY A 18 -1.28 6.38 -5.25
CA GLY A 18 -2.15 5.76 -4.26
C GLY A 18 -1.50 4.55 -3.59
N PRO A 19 -2.21 3.88 -2.68
CA PRO A 19 -1.72 2.67 -2.02
C PRO A 19 -1.57 1.50 -3.00
N ILE A 20 -0.57 0.67 -2.75
CA ILE A 20 -0.36 -0.61 -3.45
C ILE A 20 -0.80 -1.76 -2.57
N VAL A 21 -1.46 -2.75 -3.16
CA VAL A 21 -1.84 -3.99 -2.48
C VAL A 21 -0.72 -5.01 -2.65
N LEU A 22 -0.16 -5.45 -1.53
CA LEU A 22 0.88 -6.49 -1.50
C LEU A 22 0.26 -7.87 -1.21
N PRO A 23 0.59 -8.90 -2.02
CA PRO A 23 0.15 -10.27 -1.80
C PRO A 23 0.99 -10.96 -0.72
N ASN A 24 0.84 -10.54 0.54
CA ASN A 24 1.62 -11.06 1.67
C ASN A 24 0.93 -12.28 2.32
N ARG A 25 0.98 -13.43 1.64
CA ARG A 25 0.24 -14.63 2.04
C ARG A 25 0.44 -14.97 3.53
N PRO A 26 -0.64 -15.25 4.28
CA PRO A 26 -2.01 -15.44 3.80
C PRO A 26 -2.74 -14.13 3.44
N HIS A 27 -2.39 -13.00 4.05
CA HIS A 27 -3.14 -11.74 3.98
C HIS A 27 -2.84 -10.88 2.75
N ALA A 28 -3.71 -9.91 2.49
CA ALA A 28 -3.40 -8.78 1.63
C ALA A 28 -3.39 -7.49 2.45
N HIS A 29 -2.42 -6.63 2.18
CA HIS A 29 -2.32 -5.32 2.81
C HIS A 29 -2.16 -4.24 1.74
N ALA A 30 -2.83 -3.11 1.92
CA ALA A 30 -2.55 -1.90 1.17
C ALA A 30 -1.46 -1.10 1.90
N ALA A 31 -0.49 -0.56 1.15
CA ALA A 31 0.57 0.24 1.74
C ALA A 31 0.98 1.44 0.88
N ILE A 32 1.49 2.47 1.54
CA ILE A 32 2.22 3.58 0.93
C ILE A 32 3.60 3.71 1.57
N TYR A 33 4.57 4.18 0.78
CA TYR A 33 5.96 4.31 1.19
C TYR A 33 6.38 5.77 1.12
N PHE A 34 7.12 6.22 2.11
CA PHE A 34 7.59 7.60 2.21
C PHE A 34 8.92 7.68 2.93
N GLU A 35 9.61 8.80 2.77
CA GLU A 35 10.82 9.11 3.52
C GLU A 35 10.48 10.05 4.67
N ASP A 36 10.94 9.71 5.87
CA ASP A 36 10.93 10.66 6.97
C ASP A 36 11.99 11.77 6.76
N PRO A 37 11.97 12.86 7.54
CA PRO A 37 12.95 13.94 7.39
C PRO A 37 14.41 13.51 7.58
N ASP A 38 14.66 12.36 8.20
CA ASP A 38 15.99 11.80 8.44
C ASP A 38 16.44 10.87 7.29
N GLY A 39 15.59 10.67 6.27
CA GLY A 39 15.85 9.81 5.12
C GLY A 39 15.58 8.33 5.38
N ASN A 40 14.91 7.97 6.48
CA ASN A 40 14.47 6.61 6.71
C ASN A 40 13.29 6.28 5.82
N SER A 41 13.29 5.08 5.24
CA SER A 41 12.15 4.56 4.51
C SER A 41 11.11 4.04 5.50
N LEU A 42 9.93 4.67 5.50
CA LEU A 42 8.78 4.27 6.31
C LEU A 42 7.63 3.77 5.42
N GLU A 43 6.74 3.02 6.05
CA GLU A 43 5.55 2.43 5.44
C GLU A 43 4.32 2.72 6.31
N PHE A 44 3.22 3.12 5.68
CA PHE A 44 1.89 2.98 6.28
C PHE A 44 1.21 1.78 5.65
N ILE A 45 0.85 0.78 6.48
CA ILE A 45 0.27 -0.48 6.05
C ILE A 45 -1.12 -0.67 6.69
N CYS A 46 -2.08 -1.15 5.90
CA CYS A 46 -3.43 -1.46 6.33
C CYS A 46 -3.84 -2.85 5.80
N PRO A 47 -4.25 -3.81 6.66
CA PRO A 47 -4.82 -5.06 6.18
C PRO A 47 -6.15 -4.80 5.45
N ILE A 48 -6.29 -5.34 4.25
CA ILE A 48 -7.53 -5.20 3.45
C ILE A 48 -8.29 -6.51 3.30
N GLU A 49 -7.61 -7.65 3.55
CA GLU A 49 -8.22 -8.98 3.55
C GLU A 49 -7.63 -9.83 4.67
N LEU A 50 -8.50 -10.29 5.57
CA LEU A 50 -8.18 -11.21 6.66
C LEU A 50 -8.55 -12.63 6.23
N GLY A 51 -7.62 -13.35 5.59
CA GLY A 51 -7.85 -14.70 5.08
C GLY A 51 -6.79 -15.07 4.06
N THR A 52 -7.00 -16.12 3.26
CA THR A 52 -6.14 -16.46 2.13
C THR A 52 -6.48 -15.59 0.93
N SER A 53 -5.68 -14.57 0.67
CA SER A 53 -5.87 -13.73 -0.50
C SER A 53 -5.53 -14.49 -1.79
N PRO A 54 -6.39 -14.44 -2.83
CA PRO A 54 -6.08 -14.99 -4.14
C PRO A 54 -5.05 -14.15 -4.91
N LEU A 55 -4.66 -12.99 -4.38
CA LEU A 55 -3.73 -12.08 -5.03
C LEU A 55 -2.34 -12.72 -5.18
N THR A 56 -1.80 -12.68 -6.38
CA THR A 56 -0.46 -13.21 -6.71
C THR A 56 0.50 -12.13 -7.18
N GLN A 57 -0.01 -10.94 -7.51
CA GLN A 57 0.76 -9.81 -8.03
C GLN A 57 0.40 -8.53 -7.28
N MET A 58 1.34 -7.60 -7.18
CA MET A 58 1.06 -6.27 -6.64
C MET A 58 0.17 -5.49 -7.62
N ILE A 59 -0.84 -4.80 -7.10
CA ILE A 59 -1.72 -3.92 -7.88
C ILE A 59 -2.01 -2.65 -7.09
N TYR A 60 -2.59 -1.63 -7.73
CA TYR A 60 -3.10 -0.48 -6.98
C TYR A 60 -4.35 -0.87 -6.18
N LEU A 61 -4.57 -0.24 -5.01
CA LEU A 61 -5.78 -0.44 -4.22
C LEU A 61 -7.06 -0.15 -5.01
N GLU A 62 -7.05 0.87 -5.86
CA GLU A 62 -8.18 1.18 -6.74
C GLU A 62 -8.51 0.02 -7.70
N GLU A 63 -7.50 -0.67 -8.22
CA GLU A 63 -7.68 -1.85 -9.08
C GLU A 63 -8.26 -3.03 -8.28
N TRP A 64 -7.77 -3.23 -7.05
CA TRP A 64 -8.31 -4.23 -6.12
C TRP A 64 -9.81 -4.02 -5.84
N GLU A 65 -10.20 -2.78 -5.53
CA GLU A 65 -11.59 -2.41 -5.25
C GLU A 65 -12.51 -2.64 -6.46
N LYS A 66 -12.04 -2.34 -7.68
CA LYS A 66 -12.79 -2.57 -8.93
C LYS A 66 -13.01 -4.06 -9.23
N ASN A 67 -12.08 -4.91 -8.81
CA ASN A 67 -12.15 -6.36 -9.04
C ASN A 67 -13.15 -7.09 -8.11
N GLY A 68 -13.87 -6.36 -7.25
CA GLY A 68 -15.03 -6.89 -6.53
C GLY A 68 -14.71 -7.60 -5.23
N SER A 69 -13.49 -7.45 -4.69
CA SER A 69 -13.25 -7.71 -3.26
C SER A 69 -13.49 -6.39 -2.52
N PRO A 70 -14.72 -6.13 -2.01
CA PRO A 70 -14.90 -5.00 -1.11
C PRO A 70 -13.91 -5.20 0.04
N PRO A 71 -13.13 -4.17 0.42
CA PRO A 71 -12.34 -4.27 1.63
C PRO A 71 -13.33 -4.59 2.74
N ASN A 72 -13.14 -5.71 3.44
CA ASN A 72 -13.87 -6.01 4.67
C ASN A 72 -13.41 -4.97 5.70
N LEU A 73 -13.94 -3.76 5.58
CA LEU A 73 -13.76 -2.63 6.48
C LEU A 73 -14.65 -2.87 7.70
N PHE A 74 -14.35 -3.95 8.44
CA PHE A 74 -14.99 -4.35 9.69
C PHE A 74 -16.48 -4.72 9.61
#